data_AF-A0A6A4ZA98-F1
#
_entry.id   AF-A0A6A4ZA98-F1
#
_cell.length_a   1.000
_cell.length_b   1.000
_cell.length_c   1.000
_cell.angle_alpha   90.00
_cell.angle_beta   90.00
_cell.angle_gamma   90.00
#
_symmetry.space_group_name_H-M   'P 1'
#
loop_
_entity.id
_entity.type
_entity.pdbx_description
1 polymer ?
#
loop_
_entity_poly.entity_id
_entity_poly.type
_entity_poly.pdbx_seq_one_letter_code
_entity_poly.pdbx_strand_id
1 'polypeptide(L)'
;DELATLGYTWQFITLAGFHSDSLGITRFARDFAERKMLAYVTGIQRAERTEGVETLKHQGWSGTELIDAMQNTVTGGLSSTNTMGHGVTEAQF
;
A
#
# COMPACT_ATOMS: atom_id res chain seq x y z
N ASP A 1 -15.27 22.55 15.37
CA ASP A 1 -15.66 22.50 13.95
C ASP A 1 -17.05 23.12 13.83
N GLU A 2 -17.14 24.30 13.23
CA GLU A 2 -18.37 25.12 13.22
C GLU A 2 -19.51 24.43 12.46
N LEU A 3 -19.20 23.70 11.38
CA LEU A 3 -20.19 22.95 10.61
C LEU A 3 -20.85 21.85 11.45
N ALA A 4 -20.06 21.13 12.25
CA ALA A 4 -20.59 20.11 13.16
C ALA A 4 -21.55 20.74 14.20
N THR A 5 -21.24 21.94 14.71
CA THR A 5 -22.13 22.64 15.66
C THR A 5 -23.45 23.12 15.04
N LEU A 6 -23.50 23.26 13.71
CA LEU A 6 -24.71 23.63 12.95
C LEU A 6 -25.55 22.41 12.53
N GLY A 7 -25.13 21.18 12.86
CA GLY A 7 -25.87 19.95 12.54
C GLY A 7 -25.41 19.23 11.27
N TYR A 8 -24.30 19.63 10.64
CA TYR A 8 -23.69 18.88 9.54
C TYR A 8 -22.92 17.67 10.08
N THR A 9 -23.61 16.54 10.23
CA THR A 9 -23.09 15.32 10.84
C THR A 9 -22.26 14.44 9.90
N TRP A 10 -22.36 14.65 8.59
CA TRP A 10 -21.59 13.95 7.57
C TRP A 10 -20.82 14.96 6.72
N GLN A 11 -19.50 14.98 6.85
CA GLN A 11 -18.62 15.90 6.15
C GLN A 11 -17.54 15.09 5.42
N PHE A 12 -17.29 15.42 4.16
CA PHE A 12 -16.34 14.70 3.32
C PHE A 12 -15.82 15.62 2.21
N ILE A 13 -14.60 15.35 1.74
CA ILE A 13 -13.99 16.06 0.62
C ILE A 13 -14.11 15.16 -0.61
N THR A 14 -14.92 15.55 -1.57
CA THR A 14 -15.25 14.75 -2.76
C THR A 14 -14.02 14.39 -3.60
N LEU A 15 -13.04 15.30 -3.70
CA LEU A 15 -11.87 15.17 -4.58
C LEU A 15 -10.55 14.97 -3.83
N ALA A 16 -10.58 14.57 -2.56
CA ALA A 16 -9.36 14.40 -1.76
C ALA A 16 -8.39 13.40 -2.41
N GLY A 17 -8.88 12.23 -2.84
CA GLY A 17 -8.08 11.23 -3.55
C GLY A 17 -7.52 11.77 -4.86
N PHE A 18 -8.37 12.34 -5.72
CA PHE A 18 -7.97 12.87 -7.03
C PHE A 18 -6.82 13.89 -6.94
N HIS A 19 -6.93 14.88 -6.05
CA HIS A 19 -5.89 15.89 -5.90
C HIS A 19 -4.62 15.36 -5.22
N SER A 20 -4.76 14.44 -4.26
CA SER A 20 -3.62 13.84 -3.55
C SER A 20 -2.81 12.95 -4.49
N ASP A 21 -3.47 12.08 -5.26
CA ASP A 21 -2.84 11.17 -6.21
C ASP A 21 -2.13 11.94 -7.32
N SER A 22 -2.81 12.92 -7.92
CA SER A 22 -2.24 13.74 -8.99
C SER A 22 -0.98 14.47 -8.54
N LEU A 23 -1.02 15.10 -7.35
CA LEU A 23 0.13 15.81 -6.80
C LEU A 23 1.26 14.86 -6.40
N GLY A 24 0.95 13.74 -5.74
CA GLY A 24 1.91 12.74 -5.31
C GLY A 24 2.68 12.13 -6.48
N ILE A 25 1.96 11.65 -7.50
CA ILE A 25 2.56 11.06 -8.70
C ILE A 25 3.39 12.08 -9.48
N THR A 26 2.90 13.32 -9.62
CA THR A 26 3.65 14.38 -10.32
C THR A 26 4.97 14.70 -9.63
N ARG A 27 4.95 14.80 -8.29
CA ARG A 27 6.17 15.03 -7.50
C ARG A 27 7.14 13.87 -7.63
N PHE A 28 6.65 12.64 -7.48
CA PHE A 28 7.47 11.44 -7.64
C PHE A 28 8.10 11.36 -9.04
N ALA A 29 7.33 11.59 -10.11
CA ALA A 29 7.83 11.51 -11.48
C ALA A 29 8.95 12.52 -11.76
N ARG A 30 8.81 13.76 -11.28
CA ARG A 30 9.84 14.81 -11.42
C ARG A 30 11.12 14.42 -10.67
N ASP A 31 10.96 13.97 -9.43
CA ASP A 31 12.08 13.56 -8.58
C ASP A 31 12.79 12.30 -9.12
N PHE A 32 12.02 11.35 -9.65
CA PHE A 32 12.56 10.16 -10.31
C PHE A 32 13.30 10.51 -11.60
N ALA A 33 12.86 11.53 -12.35
CA ALA A 33 13.58 11.98 -13.54
C ALA A 33 15.03 12.38 -13.21
N GLU A 34 15.23 13.03 -12.06
CA GLU A 34 16.52 13.52 -11.57
C GLU A 34 17.33 12.44 -10.83
N ARG A 35 16.73 11.75 -9.86
CA ARG A 35 17.44 10.88 -8.89
C ARG A 35 17.16 9.38 -9.06
N LYS A 36 16.32 9.00 -10.04
CA LYS A 36 15.98 7.60 -10.35
C LYS A 36 15.51 6.85 -9.09
N MET A 37 16.01 5.64 -8.87
CA MET A 37 15.61 4.76 -7.77
C MET A 37 15.80 5.37 -6.38
N LEU A 38 16.71 6.34 -6.21
CA LEU A 38 16.86 7.02 -4.93
C LEU A 38 15.59 7.78 -4.55
N ALA A 39 14.88 8.38 -5.52
CA ALA A 39 13.59 9.03 -5.30
C ALA A 39 12.55 8.05 -4.77
N TYR A 40 12.46 6.85 -5.36
CA TYR A 40 11.54 5.81 -4.92
C TYR A 40 11.87 5.30 -3.51
N VAL A 41 13.13 4.93 -3.26
CA VAL A 41 13.54 4.38 -1.97
C VAL A 41 13.36 5.38 -0.83
N THR A 42 13.73 6.65 -1.06
CA THR A 42 13.68 7.68 0.01
C THR A 42 12.30 8.29 0.17
N GLY A 43 11.61 8.60 -0.93
CA GLY A 43 10.34 9.32 -0.91
C GLY A 43 9.11 8.44 -0.79
N ILE A 44 9.19 7.15 -1.15
CA ILE A 44 8.07 6.21 -1.07
C ILE A 44 8.39 5.11 -0.06
N GLN A 45 9.27 4.16 -0.39
CA GLN A 45 9.42 2.93 0.38
C GLN A 45 9.87 3.13 1.84
N ARG A 46 10.85 4.02 2.09
CA ARG A 46 11.28 4.34 3.46
C ARG A 46 10.27 5.20 4.21
N ALA A 47 9.54 6.07 3.50
CA ALA A 47 8.48 6.87 4.10
C ALA A 47 7.33 5.95 4.56
N GLU A 48 6.88 5.03 3.70
CA GLU A 48 5.89 4.01 4.05
C GLU A 48 6.30 3.20 5.28
N ARG A 49 7.57 2.78 5.37
CA ARG A 49 8.09 2.11 6.57
C ARG A 49 8.07 2.99 7.81
N THR A 50 8.47 4.26 7.68
CA THR A 50 8.56 5.20 8.81
C THR A 50 7.18 5.59 9.34
N GLU A 51 6.21 5.71 8.44
CA GLU A 51 4.83 6.12 8.74
C GLU A 51 3.92 4.92 9.02
N GLY A 52 4.41 3.70 8.86
CA GLY A 52 3.64 2.47 9.12
C GLY A 52 2.53 2.23 8.10
N VAL A 53 2.75 2.61 6.84
CA VAL A 53 1.77 2.42 5.76
C VAL A 53 1.72 0.93 5.38
N GLU A 54 0.54 0.34 5.48
CA GLU A 54 0.32 -1.10 5.28
C GLU A 54 0.67 -1.58 3.86
N THR A 55 0.58 -0.69 2.86
CA THR A 55 0.91 -0.99 1.46
C THR A 55 2.39 -1.28 1.22
N LEU A 56 3.28 -0.98 2.17
CA LEU A 56 4.68 -1.43 2.11
C LEU A 56 4.75 -2.95 1.90
N LYS A 57 3.89 -3.67 2.64
CA LYS A 57 3.66 -5.10 2.53
C LYS A 57 2.59 -5.40 1.49
N HIS A 58 2.87 -5.00 0.26
CA HIS A 58 1.90 -5.01 -0.84
C HIS A 58 1.33 -6.39 -1.19
N GLN A 59 2.07 -7.49 -0.96
CA GLN A 59 1.54 -8.84 -1.19
C GLN A 59 0.49 -9.17 -0.11
N GLY A 60 0.84 -8.96 1.16
CA GLY A 60 -0.10 -9.13 2.27
C GLY A 60 -1.34 -8.27 2.09
N TRP A 61 -1.15 -6.98 1.79
CA TRP A 61 -2.22 -6.01 1.54
C TRP A 61 -3.11 -6.41 0.35
N SER A 62 -2.54 -7.01 -0.69
CA SER A 62 -3.28 -7.51 -1.86
C SER A 62 -4.01 -8.83 -1.60
N GLY A 63 -3.90 -9.41 -0.40
CA GLY A 63 -4.64 -10.61 0.00
C GLY A 63 -3.92 -11.92 -0.29
N THR A 64 -2.61 -11.91 -0.48
CA THR A 64 -1.85 -13.13 -0.79
C THR A 64 -2.00 -14.22 0.29
N GLU A 65 -2.07 -13.83 1.56
CA GLU A 65 -2.31 -14.75 2.68
C GLU A 65 -3.69 -15.42 2.62
N LEU A 66 -4.71 -14.68 2.16
CA LEU A 66 -6.06 -15.21 1.99
C LEU A 66 -6.08 -16.29 0.91
N ILE A 67 -5.40 -16.06 -0.21
CA ILE A 67 -5.29 -17.03 -1.31
C ILE A 67 -4.55 -18.29 -0.86
N ASP A 68 -3.44 -18.14 -0.14
CA ASP A 68 -2.69 -19.29 0.38
C ASP A 68 -3.52 -20.10 1.39
N ALA A 69 -4.31 -19.45 2.24
CA ALA A 69 -5.23 -20.12 3.16
C ALA A 69 -6.30 -20.93 2.42
N MET A 70 -6.89 -20.36 1.36
CA MET A 70 -7.84 -21.07 0.50
C MET A 70 -7.18 -22.27 -0.19
N GLN A 71 -6.01 -22.09 -0.77
CA GLN A 71 -5.26 -23.15 -1.45
C GLN A 71 -4.91 -24.30 -0.51
N ASN A 72 -4.43 -23.98 0.69
CA ASN A 72 -4.12 -24.99 1.70
C ASN A 72 -5.38 -25.73 2.17
N THR A 73 -6.51 -25.05 2.30
CA THR A 73 -7.80 -25.67 2.65
C THR A 73 -8.23 -26.69 1.59
N VAL A 74 -8.11 -26.34 0.30
CA VAL A 74 -8.50 -27.22 -0.81
C VAL A 74 -7.54 -28.40 -0.98
N THR A 75 -6.24 -28.18 -0.76
CA THR A 75 -5.18 -29.19 -0.99
C THR A 75 -4.85 -30.04 0.23
N GLY A 76 -5.50 -29.80 1.38
CA GLY A 76 -5.14 -30.45 2.65
C GLY A 76 -3.73 -30.06 3.15
N GLY A 77 -3.26 -28.86 2.80
CA GLY A 77 -1.94 -28.36 3.19
C GLY A 77 -0.77 -28.92 2.38
N LEU A 78 -1.02 -29.65 1.29
CA LEU A 78 0.00 -30.27 0.45
C LEU A 78 0.41 -29.42 -0.76
N SER A 79 0.01 -28.15 -0.81
CA SER A 79 0.36 -27.29 -1.95
C SER A 79 1.85 -26.95 -1.97
N SER A 80 2.50 -27.18 -3.12
CA SER A 80 3.90 -26.82 -3.37
C SER A 80 4.08 -25.44 -4.00
N THR A 81 2.99 -24.73 -4.30
CA THR A 81 2.96 -23.45 -5.02
C THR A 81 2.31 -22.34 -4.21
N ASN A 82 2.49 -22.33 -2.88
CA ASN A 82 2.05 -21.23 -2.04
C ASN A 82 2.84 -19.95 -2.36
N THR A 83 2.15 -18.82 -2.31
CA THR A 83 2.67 -17.53 -2.75
C THR A 83 3.59 -16.91 -1.69
N MET A 84 3.27 -17.09 -0.41
CA MET A 84 4.09 -16.69 0.75
C MET A 84 5.18 -17.72 1.09
N GLY A 85 5.86 -18.23 0.05
CA GLY A 85 6.91 -19.24 0.16
C GLY A 85 8.33 -18.69 0.35
N HIS A 86 9.31 -19.56 0.16
CA HIS A 86 10.72 -19.21 0.23
C HIS A 86 11.10 -18.18 -0.85
N GLY A 87 11.66 -17.03 -0.45
CA GLY A 87 12.07 -15.95 -1.35
C GLY A 87 11.04 -14.85 -1.57
N VAL A 88 9.93 -14.84 -0.82
CA VAL A 88 8.97 -13.74 -0.86
C VAL A 88 9.62 -12.39 -0.49
N THR A 89 9.27 -11.34 -1.22
CA THR A 89 9.82 -9.99 -1.01
C THR A 89 9.40 -9.38 0.33
N GLU A 90 8.27 -9.83 0.89
CA GLU A 90 7.75 -9.45 2.20
C GLU A 90 8.75 -9.66 3.36
N ALA A 91 9.69 -10.61 3.24
CA ALA A 91 10.71 -10.84 4.26
C ALA A 91 11.74 -9.68 4.36
N GLN A 92 11.75 -8.76 3.39
CA GLN A 92 12.64 -7.60 3.36
C GLN A 92 11.97 -6.31 3.87
N PHE A 93 10.67 -6.38 4.22
CA PHE A 93 9.85 -5.24 4.60
C PHE A 93 9.52 -5.14 6.08
#